data_AF-A0A1A8ZL23-F1
#
_entry.id   AF-A0A1A8ZL23-F1
#
_cell.length_a   1.000
_cell.length_b   1.000
_cell.length_c   1.000
_cell.angle_alpha   90.00
_cell.angle_beta   90.00
_cell.angle_gamma   90.00
#
_symmetry.space_group_name_H-M   'P 1'
#
loop_
_entity.id
_entity.type
_entity.pdbx_description
1 polymer ?
#
loop_
_entity_poly.entity_id
_entity_poly.type
_entity_poly.pdbx_seq_one_letter_code
_entity_poly.pdbx_strand_id
1 'polypeptide(L)'
;MRSFAVSALREPPFPARRHAAVDAVAAETLGWIRELGLLDSPAGLRRLAAALPAELAGRACPDAPVERLRLLTDLISWLFVMDDACDEDGLGANPARLAPTVATLLAVLDRHGDPDAAPPADAGPLGVALDDLCRRVRARQRPTVLLRLISQLREYLLALLWEAGNREHHRVPGVSEYVQMRRHTGGVRPSFTLTDLAYDGLPGAGRRADPALAALDVIAADLVCWCNDVFSYRKERQARPDTLNLVASLAGEQGRDEEAALRAAAERFNAGLAAYTEREAALAATADDAVRAFLTTRRNWIRATYDWSLEATRYA
;
A
#
# COMPACT_ATOMS: atom_id res chain seq x y z
N MET A 1 14.25 -2.25 16.63
CA MET A 1 13.36 -2.89 15.63
C MET A 1 14.05 -3.34 14.40
N ARG A 2 14.74 -2.48 13.62
CA ARG A 2 15.41 -2.92 12.39
C ARG A 2 16.32 -4.15 12.60
N SER A 3 17.12 -4.18 13.67
CA SER A 3 17.94 -5.35 14.04
C SER A 3 17.10 -6.63 14.30
N PHE A 4 15.97 -6.53 15.00
CA PHE A 4 15.06 -7.67 15.22
C PHE A 4 14.37 -8.11 13.92
N ALA A 5 13.82 -7.17 13.14
CA ALA A 5 13.14 -7.49 11.90
C ALA A 5 14.09 -8.17 10.91
N VAL A 6 15.33 -7.69 10.79
CA VAL A 6 16.37 -8.30 9.96
C VAL A 6 16.73 -9.71 10.43
N SER A 7 16.79 -9.95 11.75
CA SER A 7 17.13 -11.29 12.27
C SER A 7 15.95 -12.26 12.27
N ALA A 8 14.72 -11.79 12.36
CA ALA A 8 13.52 -12.61 12.51
C ALA A 8 12.79 -12.88 11.18
N LEU A 9 12.80 -11.93 10.25
CA LEU A 9 12.19 -12.10 8.92
C LEU A 9 13.19 -12.78 7.98
N ARG A 10 12.75 -13.84 7.30
CA ARG A 10 13.48 -14.42 6.19
C ARG A 10 13.47 -13.43 5.03
N GLU A 11 14.65 -13.10 4.54
CA GLU A 11 14.80 -12.28 3.34
C GLU A 11 14.04 -12.94 2.17
N PRO A 12 13.18 -12.20 1.46
CA PRO A 12 12.51 -12.72 0.27
C PRO A 12 13.53 -13.22 -0.77
N PRO A 13 13.43 -14.47 -1.26
CA PRO A 13 14.42 -15.08 -2.15
C PRO A 13 14.28 -14.61 -3.59
N PHE A 14 13.91 -13.34 -3.79
CA PHE A 14 13.72 -12.71 -5.09
C PHE A 14 14.84 -11.69 -5.33
N PRO A 15 15.26 -11.46 -6.59
CA PRO A 15 16.32 -10.52 -6.90
C PRO A 15 16.01 -9.10 -6.43
N ALA A 16 16.96 -8.46 -5.74
CA ALA A 16 16.90 -7.03 -5.46
C ALA A 16 17.10 -6.24 -6.75
N ARG A 17 16.18 -5.32 -7.04
CA ARG A 17 16.21 -4.50 -8.27
C ARG A 17 15.74 -3.09 -7.94
N ARG A 18 16.20 -2.11 -8.70
CA ARG A 18 15.82 -0.70 -8.54
C ARG A 18 15.79 -0.04 -9.92
N HIS A 19 14.74 0.70 -10.21
CA HIS A 19 14.61 1.47 -11.45
C HIS A 19 15.68 2.58 -11.52
N ALA A 20 16.25 2.84 -12.71
CA ALA A 20 17.32 3.83 -12.87
C ALA A 20 16.83 5.28 -12.67
N ALA A 21 15.58 5.58 -13.02
CA ALA A 21 14.98 6.91 -12.93
C ALA A 21 14.32 7.25 -11.57
N VAL A 22 14.59 6.51 -10.49
CA VAL A 22 13.96 6.77 -9.18
C VAL A 22 14.14 8.23 -8.74
N ASP A 23 15.35 8.76 -8.84
CA ASP A 23 15.65 10.10 -8.33
C ASP A 23 14.95 11.19 -9.17
N ALA A 24 14.86 10.99 -10.48
CA ALA A 24 14.12 11.88 -11.38
C ALA A 24 12.62 11.85 -11.07
N VAL A 25 12.04 10.65 -10.93
CA VAL A 25 10.63 10.48 -10.57
C VAL A 25 10.33 11.07 -9.19
N ALA A 26 11.23 10.92 -8.21
CA ALA A 26 11.07 11.52 -6.89
C ALA A 26 10.97 13.06 -6.96
N ALA A 27 11.82 13.70 -7.77
CA ALA A 27 11.78 15.15 -7.97
C ALA A 27 10.48 15.60 -8.66
N GLU A 28 10.03 14.86 -9.67
CA GLU A 28 8.79 15.13 -10.39
C GLU A 28 7.54 14.95 -9.51
N THR A 29 7.49 13.89 -8.70
CA THR A 29 6.42 13.67 -7.71
C THR A 29 6.41 14.78 -6.66
N LEU A 30 7.57 15.23 -6.19
CA LEU A 30 7.65 16.36 -5.25
C LEU A 30 7.14 17.66 -5.87
N GLY A 31 7.38 17.87 -7.17
CA GLY A 31 6.78 18.96 -7.94
C GLY A 31 5.25 18.87 -7.95
N TRP A 32 4.71 17.69 -8.27
CA TRP A 32 3.26 17.43 -8.28
C TRP A 32 2.62 17.66 -6.91
N ILE A 33 3.24 17.20 -5.82
CA ILE A 33 2.77 17.42 -4.44
C ILE A 33 2.69 18.91 -4.11
N ARG A 34 3.69 19.70 -4.51
CA ARG A 34 3.72 21.15 -4.26
C ARG A 34 2.71 21.90 -5.12
N GLU A 35 2.60 21.54 -6.39
CA GLU A 35 1.66 22.18 -7.33
C GLU A 35 0.21 22.02 -6.86
N LEU A 36 -0.13 20.84 -6.34
CA LEU A 36 -1.47 20.54 -5.85
C LEU A 36 -1.70 20.92 -4.38
N GLY A 37 -0.70 21.44 -3.68
CA GLY A 37 -0.80 21.80 -2.27
C GLY A 37 -1.08 20.61 -1.34
N LEU A 38 -0.60 19.40 -1.70
CA LEU A 38 -0.83 18.19 -0.88
C LEU A 38 -0.10 18.27 0.45
N LEU A 39 1.08 18.91 0.45
CA LEU A 39 1.91 19.08 1.62
C LEU A 39 2.53 20.48 1.64
N ASP A 40 2.02 21.32 2.55
CA ASP A 40 2.52 22.69 2.72
C ASP A 40 3.37 22.85 3.98
N SER A 41 3.35 21.86 4.88
CA SER A 41 4.08 21.93 6.14
C SER A 41 5.51 21.36 6.02
N PRO A 42 6.52 22.00 6.63
CA PRO A 42 7.87 21.45 6.71
C PRO A 42 7.92 20.06 7.37
N ALA A 43 7.00 19.77 8.30
CA ALA A 43 6.88 18.47 8.93
C ALA A 43 6.43 17.39 7.94
N GLY A 44 5.36 17.65 7.17
CA GLY A 44 4.85 16.72 6.16
C GLY A 44 5.89 16.44 5.07
N LEU A 45 6.59 17.47 4.57
CA LEU A 45 7.67 17.29 3.59
C LEU A 45 8.82 16.42 4.13
N ARG A 46 9.17 16.56 5.43
CA ARG A 46 10.16 15.68 6.07
C ARG A 46 9.67 14.24 6.19
N ARG A 47 8.40 14.02 6.53
CA ARG A 47 7.83 12.67 6.61
C ARG A 47 7.82 11.99 5.24
N LEU A 48 7.45 12.70 4.18
CA LEU A 48 7.52 12.20 2.81
C LEU A 48 8.95 11.88 2.38
N ALA A 49 9.90 12.77 2.66
CA ALA A 49 11.31 12.54 2.35
C ALA A 49 11.87 11.31 3.09
N ALA A 50 11.45 11.08 4.34
CA ALA A 50 11.81 9.87 5.09
C ALA A 50 11.10 8.60 4.59
N ALA A 51 9.93 8.75 3.96
CA ALA A 51 9.13 7.65 3.40
C ALA A 51 9.68 7.14 2.07
N LEU A 52 10.44 7.93 1.31
CA LEU A 52 11.04 7.50 0.03
C LEU A 52 10.04 6.77 -0.91
N PRO A 53 8.88 7.35 -1.25
CA PRO A 53 7.85 6.67 -2.05
C PRO A 53 8.35 6.22 -3.43
N ALA A 54 9.21 7.03 -4.07
CA ALA A 54 9.80 6.71 -5.36
C ALA A 54 10.76 5.51 -5.27
N GLU A 55 11.42 5.31 -4.14
CA GLU A 55 12.31 4.16 -3.90
C GLU A 55 11.49 2.88 -3.84
N LEU A 56 10.38 2.89 -3.08
CA LEU A 56 9.46 1.75 -3.03
C LEU A 56 8.89 1.44 -4.42
N ALA A 57 8.39 2.46 -5.13
CA ALA A 57 7.86 2.31 -6.48
C ALA A 57 8.90 1.75 -7.47
N GLY A 58 10.12 2.29 -7.44
CA GLY A 58 11.20 1.90 -8.35
C GLY A 58 11.74 0.49 -8.09
N ARG A 59 11.66 0.01 -6.85
CA ARG A 59 11.99 -1.39 -6.52
C ARG A 59 10.88 -2.35 -6.90
N ALA A 60 9.62 -1.93 -6.72
CA ALA A 60 8.46 -2.72 -7.12
C ALA A 60 8.33 -2.81 -8.65
N CYS A 61 8.71 -1.75 -9.37
CA CYS A 61 8.60 -1.63 -10.82
C CYS A 61 9.94 -1.27 -11.49
N PRO A 62 10.95 -2.16 -11.43
CA PRO A 62 12.31 -1.85 -11.88
C PRO A 62 12.45 -1.65 -13.39
N ASP A 63 11.49 -2.16 -14.18
CA ASP A 63 11.50 -2.10 -15.66
C ASP A 63 10.32 -1.30 -16.23
N ALA A 64 9.52 -0.64 -15.39
CA ALA A 64 8.36 0.10 -15.87
C ALA A 64 8.79 1.33 -16.69
N PRO A 65 8.06 1.68 -17.76
CA PRO A 65 8.23 2.98 -18.40
C PRO A 65 8.14 4.12 -17.37
N VAL A 66 9.03 5.12 -17.47
CA VAL A 66 9.19 6.20 -16.49
C VAL A 66 7.86 6.89 -16.16
N GLU A 67 7.04 7.20 -17.17
CA GLU A 67 5.72 7.83 -16.98
C GLU A 67 4.79 6.97 -16.11
N ARG A 68 4.83 5.65 -16.29
CA ARG A 68 3.96 4.72 -15.55
C ARG A 68 4.50 4.45 -14.14
N LEU A 69 5.83 4.45 -13.98
CA LEU A 69 6.48 4.45 -12.68
C LEU A 69 6.08 5.72 -11.89
N ARG A 70 6.11 6.89 -12.53
CA ARG A 70 5.68 8.15 -11.90
C ARG A 70 4.25 8.08 -11.40
N LEU A 71 3.33 7.54 -12.19
CA LEU A 71 1.93 7.37 -11.77
C LEU A 71 1.80 6.49 -10.51
N LEU A 72 2.60 5.41 -10.41
CA LEU A 72 2.64 4.60 -9.19
C LEU A 72 3.24 5.36 -8.01
N THR A 73 4.34 6.09 -8.22
CA THR A 73 4.99 6.89 -7.17
C THR A 73 4.04 7.96 -6.62
N ASP A 74 3.28 8.62 -7.48
CA ASP A 74 2.31 9.65 -7.07
C ASP A 74 1.17 9.03 -6.25
N LEU A 75 0.67 7.84 -6.62
CA LEU A 75 -0.31 7.12 -5.80
C LEU A 75 0.26 6.75 -4.42
N ILE A 76 1.46 6.17 -4.38
CA ILE A 76 2.10 5.79 -3.10
C ILE A 76 2.31 7.02 -2.22
N SER A 77 2.71 8.15 -2.82
CA SER A 77 2.86 9.41 -2.10
C SER A 77 1.53 9.92 -1.57
N TRP A 78 0.45 9.88 -2.37
CA TRP A 78 -0.89 10.23 -1.93
C TRP A 78 -1.37 9.34 -0.77
N LEU A 79 -1.11 8.03 -0.84
CA LEU A 79 -1.42 7.08 0.23
C LEU A 79 -0.66 7.42 1.52
N PHE A 80 0.63 7.75 1.44
CA PHE A 80 1.40 8.18 2.63
C PHE A 80 0.91 9.51 3.21
N VAL A 81 0.50 10.46 2.37
CA VAL A 81 -0.08 11.73 2.85
C VAL A 81 -1.40 11.48 3.57
N MET A 82 -2.27 10.63 3.01
CA MET A 82 -3.54 10.26 3.66
C MET A 82 -3.32 9.50 4.97
N ASP A 83 -2.38 8.56 4.99
CA ASP A 83 -1.96 7.79 6.17
C ASP A 83 -1.43 8.72 7.28
N ASP A 84 -0.48 9.59 6.96
CA ASP A 84 0.08 10.57 7.90
C ASP A 84 -1.00 11.54 8.41
N ALA A 85 -1.94 11.98 7.55
CA ALA A 85 -3.04 12.84 7.98
C ALA A 85 -3.93 12.14 9.01
N CYS A 86 -4.20 10.84 8.81
CA CYS A 86 -4.96 10.04 9.74
C CYS A 86 -4.21 9.82 11.06
N ASP A 87 -2.92 9.50 10.95
CA ASP A 87 -2.14 8.96 12.05
C ASP A 87 -1.39 10.01 12.85
N GLU A 88 -0.71 10.93 12.19
CA GLU A 88 0.18 11.92 12.81
C GLU A 88 -0.57 13.24 13.06
N ASP A 89 -1.46 13.63 12.13
CA ASP A 89 -2.15 14.93 12.18
C ASP A 89 -3.56 14.82 12.81
N GLY A 90 -3.97 13.60 13.18
CA GLY A 90 -5.15 13.31 13.99
C GLY A 90 -6.48 13.32 13.25
N LEU A 91 -6.50 13.35 11.91
CA LEU A 91 -7.74 13.24 11.12
C LEU A 91 -8.48 11.94 11.43
N GLY A 92 -7.74 10.84 11.62
CA GLY A 92 -8.27 9.52 11.89
C GLY A 92 -8.54 9.26 13.38
N ALA A 93 -8.51 10.28 14.24
CA ALA A 93 -8.70 10.09 15.69
C ALA A 93 -10.06 9.45 16.03
N ASN A 94 -11.10 9.76 15.25
CA ASN A 94 -12.41 9.12 15.33
C ASN A 94 -13.14 9.21 13.97
N PRO A 95 -14.17 8.39 13.74
CA PRO A 95 -14.92 8.40 12.49
C PRO A 95 -15.62 9.72 12.21
N ALA A 96 -16.12 10.43 13.23
CA ALA A 96 -16.84 11.70 13.05
C ALA A 96 -15.96 12.79 12.40
N ARG A 97 -14.66 12.81 12.72
CA ARG A 97 -13.68 13.72 12.10
C ARG A 97 -13.26 13.29 10.70
N LEU A 98 -13.11 11.98 10.47
CA LEU A 98 -12.62 11.43 9.20
C LEU A 98 -13.71 11.36 8.11
N ALA A 99 -14.96 11.11 8.50
CA ALA A 99 -16.07 10.87 7.59
C ALA A 99 -16.31 11.98 6.55
N PRO A 100 -16.22 13.29 6.87
CA PRO A 100 -16.38 14.34 5.84
C PRO A 100 -15.33 14.27 4.74
N THR A 101 -14.06 14.02 5.09
CA THR A 101 -12.97 13.83 4.11
C THR A 101 -13.22 12.58 3.27
N VAL A 102 -13.56 11.46 3.90
CA VAL A 102 -13.88 10.22 3.17
C VAL A 102 -15.05 10.43 2.22
N ALA A 103 -16.14 11.06 2.65
CA ALA A 103 -17.30 11.36 1.80
C ALA A 103 -16.91 12.21 0.58
N THR A 104 -16.05 13.22 0.79
CA THR A 104 -15.53 14.07 -0.29
C THR A 104 -14.72 13.26 -1.30
N LEU A 105 -13.81 12.40 -0.83
CA LEU A 105 -12.98 11.55 -1.69
C LEU A 105 -13.80 10.49 -2.43
N LEU A 106 -14.84 9.93 -1.80
CA LEU A 106 -15.78 9.04 -2.47
C LEU A 106 -16.55 9.76 -3.59
N ALA A 107 -17.00 10.99 -3.33
CA ALA A 107 -17.65 11.82 -4.35
C ALA A 107 -16.72 12.10 -5.54
N VAL A 108 -15.42 12.30 -5.31
CA VAL A 108 -14.43 12.42 -6.40
C VAL A 108 -14.37 11.14 -7.22
N LEU A 109 -14.28 9.97 -6.58
CA LEU A 109 -14.20 8.67 -7.26
C LEU A 109 -15.43 8.39 -8.15
N ASP A 110 -16.60 8.88 -7.77
CA ASP A 110 -17.85 8.69 -8.50
C ASP A 110 -17.92 9.49 -9.82
N ARG A 111 -17.06 10.49 -10.01
CA ARG A 111 -17.06 11.39 -11.19
C ARG A 111 -16.43 10.78 -12.42
N HIS A 112 -15.65 9.71 -12.29
CA HIS A 112 -14.84 9.19 -13.40
C HIS A 112 -15.63 8.39 -14.44
N GLY A 113 -16.95 8.24 -14.27
CA GLY A 113 -17.87 7.82 -15.33
C GLY A 113 -18.06 8.87 -16.43
N ASP A 114 -17.75 10.15 -16.16
CA ASP A 114 -17.90 11.26 -17.10
C ASP A 114 -16.51 11.83 -17.50
N PRO A 115 -16.10 11.72 -18.77
CA PRO A 115 -14.85 12.31 -19.26
C PRO A 115 -14.80 13.84 -19.17
N ASP A 116 -15.96 14.50 -19.24
CA ASP A 116 -16.10 15.95 -19.35
C ASP A 116 -16.37 16.62 -18.00
N ALA A 117 -16.45 15.84 -16.92
CA ALA A 117 -16.61 16.36 -15.56
C ALA A 117 -15.49 17.35 -15.23
N ALA A 118 -15.88 18.55 -14.78
CA ALA A 118 -14.92 19.56 -14.34
C ALA A 118 -14.09 19.05 -13.14
N PRO A 119 -12.83 19.50 -12.99
CA PRO A 119 -12.02 19.17 -11.82
C PRO A 119 -12.74 19.53 -10.50
N PRO A 120 -12.65 18.70 -9.46
CA PRO A 120 -13.35 18.92 -8.19
C PRO A 120 -12.60 19.95 -7.32
N ALA A 121 -12.64 21.22 -7.70
CA ALA A 121 -11.88 22.30 -7.04
C ALA A 121 -12.25 22.50 -5.56
N ASP A 122 -13.45 22.10 -5.15
CA ASP A 122 -13.97 22.15 -3.78
C ASP A 122 -13.60 20.92 -2.93
N ALA A 123 -13.00 19.88 -3.52
CA ALA A 123 -12.63 18.65 -2.82
C ALA A 123 -11.31 18.74 -2.02
N GLY A 124 -10.67 19.92 -2.03
CA GLY A 124 -9.39 20.17 -1.39
C GLY A 124 -8.21 19.42 -2.03
N PRO A 125 -6.97 19.60 -1.53
CA PRO A 125 -5.77 19.05 -2.14
C PRO A 125 -5.79 17.53 -2.34
N LEU A 126 -6.23 16.77 -1.33
CA LEU A 126 -6.34 15.31 -1.42
C LEU A 126 -7.32 14.88 -2.52
N GLY A 127 -8.45 15.57 -2.65
CA GLY A 127 -9.46 15.28 -3.68
C GLY A 127 -8.98 15.63 -5.09
N VAL A 128 -8.33 16.78 -5.26
CA VAL A 128 -7.77 17.21 -6.55
C VAL A 128 -6.68 16.24 -7.02
N ALA A 129 -5.79 15.80 -6.12
CA ALA A 129 -4.80 14.79 -6.47
C ALA A 129 -5.41 13.42 -6.80
N LEU A 130 -6.45 13.01 -6.08
CA LEU A 130 -7.14 11.75 -6.35
C LEU A 130 -7.80 11.76 -7.74
N ASP A 131 -8.44 12.87 -8.10
CA ASP A 131 -9.00 13.11 -9.44
C ASP A 131 -7.92 13.03 -10.52
N ASP A 132 -6.79 13.71 -10.31
CA ASP A 132 -5.67 13.70 -11.25
C ASP A 132 -5.09 12.29 -11.47
N LEU A 133 -4.91 11.51 -10.39
CA LEU A 133 -4.49 10.10 -10.47
C LEU A 133 -5.46 9.29 -11.32
N CYS A 134 -6.76 9.38 -11.05
CA CYS A 134 -7.78 8.63 -11.77
C CYS A 134 -7.90 9.08 -13.24
N ARG A 135 -7.75 10.37 -13.52
CA ARG A 135 -7.71 10.94 -14.88
C ARG A 135 -6.52 10.39 -15.67
N ARG A 136 -5.33 10.33 -15.07
CA ARG A 136 -4.13 9.73 -15.70
C ARG A 136 -4.29 8.24 -15.97
N VAL A 137 -4.95 7.51 -15.07
CA VAL A 137 -5.29 6.09 -15.29
C VAL A 137 -6.32 5.94 -16.42
N ARG A 138 -7.35 6.77 -16.45
CA ARG A 138 -8.38 6.79 -17.52
C ARG A 138 -7.76 7.04 -18.89
N ALA A 139 -6.81 7.97 -18.99
CA ALA A 139 -6.08 8.26 -20.22
C ALA A 139 -5.31 7.04 -20.79
N ARG A 140 -5.11 5.98 -19.98
CA ARG A 140 -4.54 4.71 -20.46
C ARG A 140 -5.52 3.80 -21.18
N GLN A 141 -6.79 4.19 -21.30
CA GLN A 141 -7.82 3.47 -22.07
C GLN A 141 -7.97 1.98 -21.67
N ARG A 142 -7.78 1.68 -20.38
CA ARG A 142 -8.01 0.36 -19.77
C ARG A 142 -9.12 0.45 -18.73
N PRO A 143 -10.40 0.49 -19.13
CA PRO A 143 -11.53 0.78 -18.23
C PRO A 143 -11.64 -0.22 -17.07
N THR A 144 -11.34 -1.50 -17.30
CA THR A 144 -11.35 -2.52 -16.23
C THR A 144 -10.32 -2.23 -15.13
N VAL A 145 -9.18 -1.63 -15.47
CA VAL A 145 -8.14 -1.26 -14.50
C VAL A 145 -8.57 -0.02 -13.71
N LEU A 146 -9.16 0.97 -14.38
CA LEU A 146 -9.72 2.16 -13.72
C LEU A 146 -10.82 1.78 -12.72
N LEU A 147 -11.79 0.97 -13.14
CA LEU A 147 -12.88 0.51 -12.26
C LEU A 147 -12.35 -0.27 -11.06
N ARG A 148 -11.35 -1.12 -11.27
CA ARG A 148 -10.71 -1.86 -10.18
C ARG A 148 -9.99 -0.94 -9.21
N LEU A 149 -9.25 0.06 -9.72
CA LEU A 149 -8.57 1.04 -8.88
C LEU A 149 -9.57 1.84 -8.03
N ILE A 150 -10.64 2.35 -8.65
CA ILE A 150 -11.71 3.09 -7.97
C ILE A 150 -12.34 2.24 -6.85
N SER A 151 -12.68 0.97 -7.14
CA SER A 151 -13.23 0.06 -6.13
C SER A 151 -12.28 -0.14 -4.96
N GLN A 152 -10.98 -0.34 -5.22
CA GLN A 152 -9.99 -0.57 -4.18
C GLN A 152 -9.69 0.68 -3.36
N LEU A 153 -9.72 1.87 -3.97
CA LEU A 153 -9.59 3.14 -3.25
C LEU A 153 -10.81 3.42 -2.37
N ARG A 154 -12.02 3.08 -2.85
CA ARG A 154 -13.24 3.11 -2.01
C ARG A 154 -13.12 2.16 -0.82
N GLU A 155 -12.68 0.92 -1.04
CA GLU A 155 -12.45 -0.05 0.04
C GLU A 155 -11.41 0.46 1.05
N TYR A 156 -10.30 1.03 0.58
CA TYR A 156 -9.28 1.66 1.41
C TYR A 156 -9.87 2.77 2.29
N LEU A 157 -10.56 3.74 1.69
CA LEU A 157 -11.16 4.87 2.40
C LEU A 157 -12.18 4.45 3.45
N LEU A 158 -13.01 3.45 3.14
CA LEU A 158 -13.97 2.88 4.10
C LEU A 158 -13.26 2.11 5.21
N ALA A 159 -12.16 1.42 4.92
CA ALA A 159 -11.38 0.73 5.94
C ALA A 159 -10.69 1.70 6.92
N LEU A 160 -10.32 2.92 6.48
CA LEU A 160 -9.81 3.96 7.39
C LEU A 160 -10.86 4.40 8.43
N LEU A 161 -12.16 4.40 8.08
CA LEU A 161 -13.21 4.66 9.06
C LEU A 161 -13.31 3.54 10.11
N TRP A 162 -13.09 2.29 9.71
CA TRP A 162 -12.98 1.17 10.64
C TRP A 162 -11.77 1.33 11.57
N GLU A 163 -10.61 1.75 11.05
CA GLU A 163 -9.43 2.05 11.90
C GLU A 163 -9.72 3.19 12.88
N ALA A 164 -10.37 4.26 12.42
CA ALA A 164 -10.74 5.39 13.25
C ALA A 164 -11.73 4.99 14.36
N GLY A 165 -12.68 4.10 14.09
CA GLY A 165 -13.63 3.60 15.09
C GLY A 165 -12.93 2.73 16.15
N ASN A 166 -11.99 1.89 15.74
CA ASN A 166 -11.17 1.13 16.69
C ASN A 166 -10.32 2.03 17.56
N ARG A 167 -9.74 3.08 16.98
CA ARG A 167 -8.94 4.08 17.69
C ARG A 167 -9.77 4.85 18.71
N GLU A 168 -10.97 5.29 18.34
CA GLU A 168 -11.90 5.99 19.25
C GLU A 168 -12.29 5.11 20.45
N HIS A 169 -12.49 3.82 20.23
CA HIS A 169 -12.88 2.87 21.27
C HIS A 169 -11.72 2.18 21.98
N HIS A 170 -10.47 2.57 21.70
CA HIS A 170 -9.27 1.91 22.24
C HIS A 170 -9.30 0.38 22.05
N ARG A 171 -9.82 -0.07 20.90
CA ARG A 171 -10.08 -1.48 20.62
C ARG A 171 -9.01 -2.04 19.71
N VAL A 172 -8.28 -3.03 20.20
CA VAL A 172 -7.43 -3.89 19.37
C VAL A 172 -8.30 -5.00 18.75
N PRO A 173 -8.38 -5.11 17.42
CA PRO A 173 -9.16 -6.16 16.77
C PRO A 173 -8.50 -7.54 16.91
N GLY A 174 -9.32 -8.60 16.86
CA GLY A 174 -8.82 -9.97 16.77
C GLY A 174 -8.03 -10.21 15.48
N VAL A 175 -7.21 -11.25 15.44
CA VAL A 175 -6.24 -11.49 14.36
C VAL A 175 -6.94 -11.68 13.01
N SER A 176 -8.06 -12.41 12.98
CA SER A 176 -8.80 -12.66 11.73
C SER A 176 -9.42 -11.39 11.17
N GLU A 177 -10.02 -10.56 12.04
CA GLU A 177 -10.58 -9.26 11.67
C GLU A 177 -9.48 -8.33 11.16
N TYR A 178 -8.37 -8.25 11.90
CA TYR A 178 -7.22 -7.44 11.53
C TYR A 178 -6.68 -7.81 10.15
N VAL A 179 -6.40 -9.09 9.90
CA VAL A 179 -5.85 -9.54 8.61
C VAL A 179 -6.79 -9.23 7.45
N GLN A 180 -8.09 -9.35 7.64
CA GLN A 180 -9.07 -8.99 6.61
C GLN A 180 -8.98 -7.49 6.27
N MET A 181 -9.04 -6.63 7.30
CA MET A 181 -9.09 -5.19 7.11
C MET A 181 -7.74 -4.60 6.68
N ARG A 182 -6.63 -5.16 7.16
CA ARG A 182 -5.28 -4.70 6.87
C ARG A 182 -4.92 -4.77 5.38
N ARG A 183 -5.52 -5.70 4.63
CA ARG A 183 -5.38 -5.79 3.16
C ARG A 183 -5.92 -4.55 2.44
N HIS A 184 -6.86 -3.85 3.07
CA HIS A 184 -7.42 -2.61 2.56
C HIS A 184 -6.63 -1.42 3.11
N THR A 185 -6.42 -1.33 4.43
CA THR A 185 -5.78 -0.17 5.08
C THR A 185 -4.30 -0.02 4.69
N GLY A 186 -3.62 -1.11 4.33
CA GLY A 186 -2.23 -1.05 3.86
C GLY A 186 -2.01 -0.42 2.48
N GLY A 187 -3.05 -0.03 1.74
CA GLY A 187 -2.90 0.64 0.43
C GLY A 187 -2.24 -0.23 -0.66
N VAL A 188 -2.03 -1.52 -0.40
CA VAL A 188 -1.29 -2.43 -1.29
C VAL A 188 -2.08 -2.75 -2.56
N ARG A 189 -3.38 -2.98 -2.42
CA ARG A 189 -4.27 -3.33 -3.54
C ARG A 189 -4.30 -2.28 -4.66
N PRO A 190 -4.56 -0.98 -4.39
CA PRO A 190 -4.51 0.03 -5.45
C PRO A 190 -3.10 0.16 -6.05
N SER A 191 -2.04 -0.02 -5.24
CA SER A 191 -0.65 -0.01 -5.71
C SER A 191 -0.33 -1.18 -6.65
N PHE A 192 -0.85 -2.38 -6.34
CA PHE A 192 -0.79 -3.54 -7.23
C PHE A 192 -1.54 -3.28 -8.54
N THR A 193 -2.71 -2.62 -8.48
CA THR A 193 -3.46 -2.27 -9.69
C THR A 193 -2.70 -1.30 -10.59
N LEU A 194 -2.03 -0.29 -10.05
CA LEU A 194 -1.19 0.61 -10.84
C LEU A 194 0.11 -0.04 -11.31
N THR A 195 0.65 -0.97 -10.54
CA THR A 195 1.76 -1.82 -11.00
C THR A 195 1.34 -2.63 -12.22
N ASP A 196 0.12 -3.16 -12.22
CA ASP A 196 -0.37 -3.89 -13.38
C ASP A 196 -0.60 -2.95 -14.58
N LEU A 197 -0.97 -1.70 -14.32
CA LEU A 197 -1.03 -0.66 -15.35
C LEU A 197 0.38 -0.27 -15.84
N ALA A 198 1.43 -0.45 -15.04
CA ALA A 198 2.78 -0.10 -15.43
C ALA A 198 3.33 -0.99 -16.55
N TYR A 199 2.85 -2.23 -16.63
CA TYR A 199 3.28 -3.19 -17.63
C TYR A 199 2.18 -3.49 -18.65
N ASP A 200 2.63 -3.89 -19.85
CA ASP A 200 1.76 -4.42 -20.89
C ASP A 200 1.78 -5.96 -20.83
N GLY A 201 0.78 -6.61 -21.42
CA GLY A 201 0.73 -8.07 -21.52
C GLY A 201 0.42 -8.81 -20.21
N LEU A 202 -0.02 -8.11 -19.16
CA LEU A 202 -0.46 -8.77 -17.92
C LEU A 202 -1.85 -9.42 -18.06
N PRO A 203 -2.21 -10.37 -17.17
CA PRO A 203 -3.47 -11.08 -17.24
C PRO A 203 -4.68 -10.14 -17.15
N GLY A 204 -5.61 -10.29 -18.08
CA GLY A 204 -6.90 -9.58 -18.07
C GLY A 204 -7.82 -10.03 -16.92
N ALA A 205 -8.94 -9.34 -16.75
CA ALA A 205 -9.86 -9.54 -15.61
C ALA A 205 -10.30 -11.01 -15.42
N GLY A 206 -10.65 -11.70 -16.51
CA GLY A 206 -11.06 -13.12 -16.45
C GLY A 206 -9.97 -14.04 -15.91
N ARG A 207 -8.73 -13.90 -16.39
CA ARG A 207 -7.60 -14.72 -15.93
C ARG A 207 -7.21 -14.39 -14.48
N ARG A 208 -7.42 -13.16 -14.03
CA ARG A 208 -7.19 -12.75 -12.64
C ARG A 208 -8.22 -13.27 -11.65
N ALA A 209 -9.43 -13.54 -12.12
CA ALA A 209 -10.46 -14.19 -11.32
C ALA A 209 -10.21 -15.69 -11.13
N ASP A 210 -9.17 -16.25 -11.77
CA ASP A 210 -8.72 -17.60 -11.49
C ASP A 210 -8.40 -17.75 -9.98
N PRO A 211 -9.00 -18.73 -9.28
CA PRO A 211 -8.86 -18.84 -7.83
C PRO A 211 -7.41 -18.96 -7.35
N ALA A 212 -6.55 -19.65 -8.10
CA ALA A 212 -5.16 -19.83 -7.70
C ALA A 212 -4.37 -18.52 -7.84
N LEU A 213 -4.60 -17.77 -8.93
CA LEU A 213 -3.96 -16.47 -9.13
C LEU A 213 -4.45 -15.42 -8.12
N ALA A 214 -5.76 -15.39 -7.85
CA ALA A 214 -6.36 -14.50 -6.85
C ALA A 214 -5.86 -14.81 -5.43
N ALA A 215 -5.78 -16.09 -5.05
CA ALA A 215 -5.23 -16.50 -3.75
C ALA A 215 -3.76 -16.10 -3.60
N LEU A 216 -2.96 -16.24 -4.66
CA LEU A 216 -1.57 -15.79 -4.64
C LEU A 216 -1.45 -14.27 -4.48
N ASP A 217 -2.28 -13.49 -5.18
CA ASP A 217 -2.33 -12.02 -5.07
C ASP A 217 -2.67 -11.57 -3.64
N VAL A 218 -3.56 -12.31 -2.96
CA VAL A 218 -3.89 -12.08 -1.54
C VAL A 218 -2.70 -12.36 -0.63
N ILE A 219 -1.96 -13.47 -0.83
CA ILE A 219 -0.78 -13.78 -0.02
C ILE A 219 0.31 -12.72 -0.24
N ALA A 220 0.51 -12.24 -1.47
CA ALA A 220 1.46 -11.16 -1.75
C ALA A 220 1.08 -9.88 -1.00
N ALA A 221 -0.20 -9.51 -0.98
CA ALA A 221 -0.68 -8.34 -0.23
C ALA A 221 -0.47 -8.51 1.28
N ASP A 222 -0.77 -9.68 1.82
CA ASP A 222 -0.53 -10.01 3.22
C ASP A 222 0.95 -9.89 3.60
N LEU A 223 1.86 -10.41 2.77
CA LEU A 223 3.30 -10.31 3.00
C LEU A 223 3.80 -8.87 3.01
N VAL A 224 3.34 -8.04 2.08
CA VAL A 224 3.67 -6.60 2.06
C VAL A 224 3.22 -5.93 3.35
N CYS A 225 1.97 -6.16 3.78
CA CYS A 225 1.44 -5.58 5.01
C CYS A 225 2.19 -6.08 6.26
N TRP A 226 2.39 -7.39 6.41
CA TRP A 226 3.05 -7.96 7.59
C TRP A 226 4.52 -7.59 7.68
N CYS A 227 5.21 -7.43 6.54
CA CYS A 227 6.55 -6.87 6.51
C CYS A 227 6.53 -5.46 7.10
N ASN A 228 5.64 -4.60 6.62
CA ASN A 228 5.49 -3.26 7.18
C ASN A 228 5.21 -3.31 8.68
N ASP A 229 4.23 -4.09 9.12
CA ASP A 229 3.82 -4.20 10.53
C ASP A 229 5.00 -4.52 11.45
N VAL A 230 5.87 -5.46 11.06
CA VAL A 230 7.05 -5.85 11.86
C VAL A 230 8.10 -4.74 11.91
N PHE A 231 8.34 -4.04 10.80
CA PHE A 231 9.31 -2.94 10.77
C PHE A 231 8.81 -1.68 11.48
N SER A 232 7.51 -1.37 11.38
CA SER A 232 6.90 -0.16 11.92
C SER A 232 6.48 -0.27 13.39
N TYR A 233 6.31 -1.49 13.92
CA TYR A 233 5.67 -1.74 15.21
C TYR A 233 6.15 -0.83 16.36
N ARG A 234 7.47 -0.71 16.60
CA ARG A 234 7.96 0.13 17.71
C ARG A 234 7.63 1.60 17.53
N LYS A 235 7.78 2.14 16.31
CA LYS A 235 7.43 3.54 16.04
C LYS A 235 5.96 3.74 16.39
N GLU A 236 5.10 2.90 15.84
CA GLU A 236 3.66 2.99 16.03
C GLU A 236 3.27 2.84 17.51
N ARG A 237 3.85 1.86 18.21
CA ARG A 237 3.61 1.59 19.62
C ARG A 237 4.06 2.75 20.52
N GLN A 238 5.17 3.40 20.20
CA GLN A 238 5.66 4.58 20.91
C GLN A 238 4.77 5.79 20.70
N ALA A 239 4.22 5.96 19.49
CA ALA A 239 3.26 7.02 19.20
C ALA A 239 1.91 6.74 19.86
N ARG A 240 1.44 5.48 19.82
CA ARG A 240 0.12 5.07 20.34
C ARG A 240 0.16 3.63 20.88
N PRO A 241 -0.22 3.40 22.15
CA PRO A 241 -0.33 2.06 22.73
C PRO A 241 -1.28 1.13 21.95
N ASP A 242 -2.42 1.65 21.48
CA ASP A 242 -3.48 0.89 20.80
C ASP A 242 -3.28 0.83 19.28
N THR A 243 -2.04 0.64 18.83
CA THR A 243 -1.74 0.57 17.39
C THR A 243 -2.47 -0.60 16.71
N LEU A 244 -2.99 -0.35 15.52
CA LEU A 244 -3.62 -1.36 14.66
C LEU A 244 -2.54 -2.06 13.84
N ASN A 245 -1.88 -3.01 14.49
CA ASN A 245 -0.74 -3.75 13.97
C ASN A 245 -0.92 -5.26 14.24
N LEU A 246 -0.45 -6.13 13.34
CA LEU A 246 -0.52 -7.58 13.51
C LEU A 246 0.04 -8.02 14.87
N VAL A 247 1.14 -7.40 15.32
CA VAL A 247 1.78 -7.71 16.61
C VAL A 247 0.84 -7.39 17.77
N ALA A 248 0.14 -6.26 17.73
CA ALA A 248 -0.81 -5.86 18.77
C ALA A 248 -2.00 -6.82 18.82
N SER A 249 -2.56 -7.19 17.66
CA SER A 249 -3.63 -8.19 17.58
C SER A 249 -3.22 -9.57 18.10
N LEU A 250 -1.99 -10.01 17.79
CA LEU A 250 -1.46 -11.29 18.29
C LEU A 250 -1.23 -11.26 19.80
N ALA A 251 -0.71 -10.15 20.34
CA ALA A 251 -0.54 -9.97 21.78
C ALA A 251 -1.89 -10.03 22.51
N GLY A 252 -2.89 -9.31 22.01
CA GLY A 252 -4.23 -9.25 22.61
C GLY A 252 -5.00 -10.57 22.54
N GLU A 253 -5.04 -11.22 21.38
CA GLU A 253 -5.83 -12.46 21.19
C GLU A 253 -5.23 -13.66 21.92
N GLN A 254 -3.89 -13.74 22.02
CA GLN A 254 -3.19 -14.92 22.54
C GLN A 254 -2.66 -14.72 23.96
N GLY A 255 -2.88 -13.56 24.58
CA GLY A 255 -2.32 -13.21 25.88
C GLY A 255 -0.79 -13.25 25.92
N ARG A 256 -0.14 -13.02 24.78
CA ARG A 256 1.32 -13.08 24.64
C ARG A 256 1.96 -11.78 25.11
N ASP A 257 3.16 -11.89 25.69
CA ASP A 257 4.00 -10.72 25.84
C ASP A 257 4.42 -10.15 24.46
N GLU A 258 4.88 -8.90 24.48
CA GLU A 258 5.21 -8.15 23.26
C GLU A 258 6.29 -8.84 22.41
N GLU A 259 7.28 -9.46 23.05
CA GLU A 259 8.38 -10.13 22.35
C GLU A 259 7.89 -11.42 21.67
N ALA A 260 7.07 -12.21 22.36
CA ALA A 260 6.45 -13.40 21.82
C ALA A 260 5.45 -13.08 20.70
N ALA A 261 4.73 -11.96 20.77
CA ALA A 261 3.87 -11.48 19.70
C ALA A 261 4.67 -11.01 18.47
N LEU A 262 5.80 -10.32 18.68
CA LEU A 262 6.72 -9.94 17.61
C LEU A 262 7.30 -11.15 16.88
N ARG A 263 7.76 -12.16 17.63
CA ARG A 263 8.23 -13.43 17.04
C ARG A 263 7.11 -14.14 16.26
N ALA A 264 5.89 -14.15 16.79
CA ALA A 264 4.73 -14.73 16.11
C ALA A 264 4.39 -14.01 14.79
N ALA A 265 4.47 -12.69 14.76
CA ALA A 265 4.26 -11.90 13.54
C ALA A 265 5.33 -12.23 12.48
N ALA A 266 6.60 -12.32 12.90
CA ALA A 266 7.70 -12.71 12.03
C ALA A 266 7.55 -14.15 11.51
N GLU A 267 7.15 -15.10 12.36
CA GLU A 267 6.83 -16.48 11.97
C GLU A 267 5.68 -16.53 10.96
N ARG A 268 4.64 -15.71 11.15
CA ARG A 268 3.51 -15.61 10.21
C ARG A 268 3.96 -15.10 8.85
N PHE A 269 4.81 -14.07 8.80
CA PHE A 269 5.43 -13.62 7.55
C PHE A 269 6.26 -14.73 6.89
N ASN A 270 7.13 -15.39 7.65
CA ASN A 270 8.00 -16.45 7.14
C ASN A 270 7.22 -17.64 6.58
N ALA A 271 6.16 -18.06 7.26
CA ALA A 271 5.25 -19.10 6.80
C ALA A 271 4.49 -18.67 5.54
N GLY A 272 4.01 -17.42 5.51
CA GLY A 272 3.38 -16.83 4.33
C GLY A 272 4.31 -16.80 3.12
N LEU A 273 5.59 -16.47 3.31
CA LEU A 273 6.58 -16.40 2.24
C LEU A 273 6.90 -17.79 1.67
N ALA A 274 7.02 -18.80 2.54
CA ALA A 274 7.17 -20.18 2.10
C ALA A 274 5.94 -20.64 1.30
N ALA A 275 4.74 -20.35 1.81
CA ALA A 275 3.48 -20.73 1.17
C ALA A 275 3.20 -19.96 -0.13
N TYR A 276 3.71 -18.73 -0.25
CA TYR A 276 3.73 -17.96 -1.50
C TYR A 276 4.62 -18.64 -2.53
N THR A 277 5.87 -18.95 -2.15
CA THR A 277 6.88 -19.54 -3.05
C THR A 277 6.43 -20.89 -3.59
N GLU A 278 5.83 -21.74 -2.76
CA GLU A 278 5.27 -23.03 -3.18
C GLU A 278 4.14 -22.88 -4.21
N ARG A 279 3.15 -22.02 -3.91
CA ARG A 279 2.01 -21.79 -4.82
C ARG A 279 2.43 -21.10 -6.12
N GLU A 280 3.37 -20.19 -6.02
CA GLU A 280 3.94 -19.49 -7.16
C GLU A 280 4.66 -20.48 -8.09
N ALA A 281 5.47 -21.38 -7.55
CA ALA A 281 6.15 -22.41 -8.33
C ALA A 281 5.15 -23.34 -9.07
N ALA A 282 4.06 -23.73 -8.39
CA ALA A 282 2.99 -24.52 -9.00
C ALA A 282 2.31 -23.77 -10.17
N LEU A 283 2.02 -22.48 -9.99
CA LEU A 283 1.46 -21.64 -11.06
C LEU A 283 2.43 -21.43 -12.23
N ALA A 284 3.70 -21.19 -11.92
CA ALA A 284 4.75 -20.95 -12.91
C ALA A 284 4.97 -22.15 -13.84
N ALA A 285 4.81 -23.37 -13.34
CA ALA A 285 4.98 -24.61 -14.11
C ALA A 285 4.04 -24.71 -15.32
N THR A 286 2.86 -24.10 -15.24
CA THR A 286 1.86 -24.08 -16.33
C THR A 286 1.53 -22.67 -16.80
N ALA A 287 2.35 -21.67 -16.43
CA ALA A 287 2.08 -20.28 -16.74
C ALA A 287 2.30 -19.99 -18.23
N ASP A 288 1.47 -19.10 -18.78
CA ASP A 288 1.79 -18.36 -20.00
C ASP A 288 2.67 -17.15 -19.66
N ASP A 289 3.06 -16.37 -20.68
CA ASP A 289 3.93 -15.20 -20.48
C ASP A 289 3.25 -14.10 -19.65
N ALA A 290 1.93 -13.94 -19.79
CA ALA A 290 1.17 -12.96 -19.02
C ALA A 290 1.19 -13.29 -17.53
N VAL A 291 0.94 -14.55 -17.17
CA VAL A 291 1.01 -15.02 -15.79
C VAL A 291 2.45 -14.92 -15.28
N ARG A 292 3.48 -15.34 -16.04
CA ARG A 292 4.89 -15.18 -15.62
C ARG A 292 5.26 -13.73 -15.32
N ALA A 293 4.83 -12.79 -16.16
CA ALA A 293 5.03 -11.36 -15.94
C ALA A 293 4.32 -10.90 -14.65
N PHE A 294 3.07 -11.32 -14.44
CA PHE A 294 2.33 -11.02 -13.21
C PHE A 294 3.04 -11.55 -11.96
N LEU A 295 3.48 -12.82 -11.96
CA LEU A 295 4.21 -13.42 -10.84
C LEU A 295 5.48 -12.63 -10.52
N THR A 296 6.19 -12.17 -11.56
CA THR A 296 7.37 -11.31 -11.42
C THR A 296 7.04 -9.98 -10.73
N THR A 297 5.93 -9.32 -11.09
CA THR A 297 5.54 -8.08 -10.40
C THR A 297 5.31 -8.28 -8.91
N ARG A 298 4.73 -9.43 -8.51
CA ARG A 298 4.45 -9.73 -7.09
C ARG A 298 5.71 -10.10 -6.32
N ARG A 299 6.64 -10.84 -6.94
CA ARG A 299 7.99 -11.06 -6.38
C ARG A 299 8.70 -9.73 -6.11
N ASN A 300 8.66 -8.82 -7.09
CA ASN A 300 9.28 -7.50 -6.95
C ASN A 300 8.64 -6.71 -5.80
N TRP A 301 7.31 -6.71 -5.65
CA TRP A 301 6.66 -6.03 -4.52
C TRP A 301 7.06 -6.58 -3.16
N ILE A 302 7.06 -7.90 -2.99
CA ILE A 302 7.47 -8.54 -1.72
C ILE A 302 8.91 -8.16 -1.39
N ARG A 303 9.81 -8.23 -2.37
CA ARG A 303 11.22 -7.85 -2.21
C ARG A 303 11.40 -6.35 -1.94
N ALA A 304 10.70 -5.52 -2.71
CA ALA A 304 10.76 -4.07 -2.62
C ALA A 304 10.37 -3.58 -1.23
N THR A 305 9.27 -4.08 -0.67
CA THR A 305 8.83 -3.69 0.67
C THR A 305 9.85 -4.06 1.74
N TYR A 306 10.48 -5.25 1.63
CA TYR A 306 11.52 -5.66 2.56
C TYR A 306 12.73 -4.73 2.50
N ASP A 307 13.33 -4.56 1.30
CA ASP A 307 14.52 -3.72 1.12
C ASP A 307 14.24 -2.24 1.47
N TRP A 308 13.10 -1.71 1.03
CA TRP A 308 12.68 -0.34 1.33
C TRP A 308 12.52 -0.13 2.85
N SER A 309 11.97 -1.11 3.58
CA SER A 309 11.79 -0.99 5.04
C SER A 309 13.13 -0.94 5.80
N LEU A 310 14.21 -1.46 5.21
CA LEU A 310 15.58 -1.35 5.77
C LEU A 310 16.14 0.05 5.59
N GLU A 311 15.92 0.66 4.42
CA GLU A 311 16.48 1.95 4.03
C GLU A 311 15.67 3.12 4.57
N ALA A 312 14.34 3.10 4.39
CA ALA A 312 13.45 4.21 4.68
C ALA A 312 13.47 4.60 6.16
N THR A 313 13.87 5.83 6.46
CA THR A 313 13.90 6.37 7.83
C THR A 313 12.52 6.66 8.39
N ARG A 314 11.45 6.40 7.62
CA ARG A 314 10.05 6.43 8.07
C ARG A 314 9.79 5.64 9.37
N TYR A 315 10.58 4.59 9.64
CA TYR A 315 10.46 3.74 10.84
C TYR A 315 11.59 3.91 11.86
N ALA A 316 12.51 4.85 11.64
CA ALA A 316 13.69 5.07 12.50
C ALA A 316 13.30 5.71 13.83
#